data_AF-A0A1S8LVE6-F1
#
_entry.id   AF-A0A1S8LVE6-F1
#
_cell.length_a   1.000
_cell.length_b   1.000
_cell.length_c   1.000
_cell.angle_alpha   90.00
_cell.angle_beta   90.00
_cell.angle_gamma   90.00
#
_symmetry.space_group_name_H-M   'P 1'
#
loop_
_entity.id
_entity.type
_entity.pdbx_description
1 polymer ?
#
loop_
_entity_poly.entity_id
_entity_poly.type
_entity_poly.pdbx_seq_one_letter_code
_entity_poly.pdbx_strand_id
1 'polypeptide(L)'
;MGIFKRVSNMMKAKVNNTLDEMENPIELLDQKIRDMEESLNKAKVSSAQILGNVHEIEKKLEKAKLEAEDFDSKVKLAVKAGNDELAKKALERKLEADKRCESLKKSYDDAAQKAKIIKDKLRTLEEEITKTRSYRDEAAARFNNAEATKKVNEVLSNVDAGSNSINIDDIERKIERKEAMAEGLGDLRVEDSLDKEFEKLNEVNLDDELAKYKNNSK
;
A
#
# COMPACT_ATOMS: atom_id res chain seq x y z
N MET A 1 -24.52 -30.95 -6.96
CA MET A 1 -24.87 -30.19 -8.18
C MET A 1 -25.69 -28.96 -7.79
N GLY A 2 -25.14 -27.96 -7.10
CA GLY A 2 -24.07 -27.09 -7.57
C GLY A 2 -24.67 -25.75 -7.98
N ILE A 3 -25.12 -24.97 -7.00
CA ILE A 3 -25.60 -23.57 -7.05
C ILE A 3 -24.83 -22.67 -8.04
N PHE A 4 -23.54 -22.96 -8.23
CA PHE A 4 -22.66 -22.32 -9.22
C PHE A 4 -23.15 -22.40 -10.68
N LYS A 5 -23.90 -23.43 -11.08
CA LYS A 5 -24.44 -23.54 -12.44
C LYS A 5 -25.66 -22.64 -12.69
N ARG A 6 -26.38 -22.26 -11.63
CA ARG A 6 -27.55 -21.37 -11.73
C ARG A 6 -27.14 -19.90 -11.85
N VAL A 7 -26.03 -19.49 -11.23
CA VAL A 7 -25.47 -18.13 -11.38
C VAL A 7 -24.96 -17.90 -12.81
N SER A 8 -24.32 -18.91 -13.41
CA SER A 8 -23.83 -18.83 -14.80
C SER A 8 -24.94 -18.66 -15.84
N ASN A 9 -26.11 -19.29 -15.64
CA ASN A 9 -27.24 -19.17 -16.56
C ASN A 9 -28.01 -17.85 -16.40
N MET A 10 -27.93 -17.17 -15.24
CA MET A 10 -28.54 -15.85 -15.06
C MET A 10 -27.75 -14.74 -15.77
N MET A 11 -26.44 -14.94 -15.99
CA MET A 11 -25.60 -14.05 -16.81
C MET A 11 -25.92 -14.15 -18.31
N LYS A 12 -26.27 -15.33 -18.83
CA LYS A 12 -26.53 -15.53 -20.27
C LYS A 12 -27.87 -14.97 -20.76
N ALA A 13 -28.87 -14.82 -19.88
CA ALA A 13 -30.20 -14.35 -20.27
C ALA A 13 -30.36 -12.82 -20.29
N LYS A 14 -29.34 -12.06 -19.86
CA LYS A 14 -29.36 -10.59 -19.81
C LYS A 14 -28.39 -9.91 -20.79
N VAL A 15 -27.74 -10.68 -21.67
CA VAL A 15 -26.76 -10.16 -22.65
C VAL A 15 -27.42 -9.44 -23.82
N ASN A 16 -28.75 -9.49 -23.96
CA ASN A 16 -29.42 -8.89 -25.12
C ASN A 16 -30.05 -7.50 -24.86
N ASN A 17 -29.82 -6.85 -23.70
CA ASN A 17 -30.38 -5.51 -23.44
C ASN A 17 -29.68 -4.66 -22.35
N THR A 18 -28.43 -4.96 -21.96
CA THR A 18 -27.68 -4.09 -21.02
C THR A 18 -26.23 -3.92 -21.47
N LEU A 19 -26.03 -3.57 -22.74
CA LEU A 19 -24.70 -3.29 -23.30
C LEU A 19 -24.21 -1.87 -22.95
N ASP A 20 -25.11 -1.00 -22.46
CA ASP A 20 -24.86 0.44 -22.29
C ASP A 20 -24.78 0.93 -20.83
N GLU A 21 -24.78 0.06 -19.81
CA GLU A 21 -24.79 0.49 -18.38
C GLU A 21 -23.60 0.00 -17.53
N MET A 22 -22.57 -0.60 -18.13
CA MET A 22 -21.26 -0.78 -17.51
C MET A 22 -20.19 -0.23 -18.46
N GLU A 23 -20.24 1.08 -18.69
CA GLU A 23 -19.53 1.76 -19.78
C GLU A 23 -18.00 1.86 -19.61
N ASN A 24 -17.43 1.67 -18.42
CA ASN A 24 -16.00 1.85 -18.25
C ASN A 24 -15.31 0.72 -17.45
N PRO A 25 -14.46 -0.11 -18.09
CA PRO A 25 -13.70 -1.16 -17.40
C PRO A 25 -12.75 -0.61 -16.33
N ILE A 26 -12.37 0.67 -16.41
CA ILE A 26 -11.52 1.34 -15.41
C ILE A 26 -12.30 1.59 -14.12
N GLU A 27 -13.57 2.01 -14.21
CA GLU A 27 -14.40 2.23 -13.03
C GLU A 27 -14.67 0.94 -12.25
N LEU A 28 -14.82 -0.19 -12.97
CA LEU A 28 -14.93 -1.51 -12.35
C LEU A 28 -13.64 -1.91 -11.60
N LEU A 29 -12.47 -1.59 -12.15
CA LEU A 29 -11.19 -1.83 -11.49
C LEU A 29 -11.00 -0.92 -10.28
N ASP A 30 -11.38 0.34 -10.38
CA ASP A 30 -11.36 1.28 -9.25
C ASP A 30 -12.30 0.82 -8.13
N GLN A 31 -13.50 0.32 -8.46
CA GLN A 31 -14.40 -0.26 -7.47
C GLN A 31 -13.80 -1.49 -6.80
N LYS A 32 -13.20 -2.39 -7.58
CA LYS A 32 -12.52 -3.57 -7.02
C LYS A 32 -11.39 -3.18 -6.07
N ILE A 33 -10.60 -2.16 -6.41
CA ILE A 33 -9.54 -1.64 -5.53
C ILE A 33 -10.14 -1.12 -4.21
N ARG A 34 -11.23 -0.34 -4.27
CA ARG A 34 -11.94 0.14 -3.07
C ARG A 34 -12.42 -1.01 -2.18
N ASP A 35 -13.05 -2.03 -2.77
CA ASP A 35 -13.55 -3.20 -2.03
C ASP A 35 -12.41 -3.99 -1.36
N MET A 36 -11.27 -4.12 -2.05
CA MET A 36 -10.07 -4.76 -1.51
C MET A 36 -9.45 -3.94 -0.36
N GLU A 37 -9.40 -2.62 -0.49
CA GLU A 37 -8.91 -1.71 0.57
C GLU A 37 -9.82 -1.74 1.81
N GLU A 38 -11.13 -1.74 1.62
CA GLU A 38 -12.09 -1.88 2.71
C GLU A 38 -11.92 -3.23 3.43
N SER A 39 -11.75 -4.31 2.64
CA SER A 39 -11.48 -5.65 3.17
C SER A 39 -10.17 -5.70 3.94
N LEU A 40 -9.11 -5.04 3.45
CA LEU A 40 -7.84 -4.91 4.14
C LEU A 40 -8.00 -4.17 5.47
N ASN A 41 -8.75 -3.07 5.48
CA ASN A 41 -8.97 -2.29 6.69
C ASN A 41 -9.74 -3.11 7.76
N LYS A 42 -10.83 -3.78 7.35
CA LYS A 42 -11.58 -4.70 8.23
C LYS A 42 -10.68 -5.82 8.76
N ALA A 43 -9.85 -6.41 7.90
CA ALA A 43 -8.90 -7.43 8.30
C ALA A 43 -7.86 -6.90 9.30
N LYS A 44 -7.32 -5.69 9.09
CA LYS A 44 -6.39 -5.04 10.03
C LYS A 44 -7.01 -4.82 11.41
N VAL A 45 -8.23 -4.30 11.48
CA VAL A 45 -8.95 -4.10 12.75
C VAL A 45 -9.16 -5.43 13.48
N SER A 46 -9.65 -6.46 12.78
CA SER A 46 -9.82 -7.81 13.36
C SER A 46 -8.49 -8.42 13.83
N SER A 47 -7.42 -8.20 13.06
CA SER A 47 -6.08 -8.68 13.37
C SER A 47 -5.47 -7.99 14.59
N ALA A 48 -5.77 -6.71 14.80
CA ALA A 48 -5.28 -5.94 15.94
C ALA A 48 -5.72 -6.56 17.27
N GLN A 49 -6.97 -7.07 17.36
CA GLN A 49 -7.43 -7.78 18.55
C GLN A 49 -6.62 -9.05 18.82
N ILE A 50 -6.33 -9.83 17.78
CA ILE A 50 -5.57 -11.07 17.90
C ILE A 50 -4.12 -10.79 18.30
N LEU A 51 -3.50 -9.78 17.69
CA LEU A 51 -2.15 -9.31 18.02
C LEU A 51 -2.09 -8.76 19.46
N GLY A 52 -3.12 -8.03 19.88
CA GLY A 52 -3.27 -7.57 21.26
C GLY A 52 -3.29 -8.72 22.25
N ASN A 53 -4.07 -9.77 21.97
CA ASN A 53 -4.12 -10.98 22.81
C ASN A 53 -2.74 -11.68 22.88
N VAL A 54 -1.98 -11.74 21.77
CA VAL A 54 -0.61 -12.27 21.78
C VAL A 54 0.28 -11.48 22.73
N HIS A 55 0.27 -10.15 22.64
CA HIS A 55 1.05 -9.30 23.54
C HIS A 55 0.60 -9.41 25.01
N GLU A 56 -0.69 -9.62 25.27
CA GLU A 56 -1.16 -9.82 26.63
C GLU A 56 -0.62 -11.15 27.22
N ILE A 57 -0.64 -12.23 26.43
CA ILE A 57 -0.09 -13.53 26.84
C ILE A 57 1.43 -13.43 27.03
N GLU A 58 2.12 -12.73 26.13
CA GLU A 58 3.55 -12.45 26.22
C GLU A 58 3.92 -11.73 27.52
N LYS A 59 3.20 -10.65 27.85
CA LYS A 59 3.38 -9.93 29.12
C LYS A 59 3.12 -10.81 30.34
N LYS A 60 2.10 -11.67 30.29
CA LYS A 60 1.83 -12.64 31.37
C LYS A 60 2.97 -13.66 31.51
N LEU A 61 3.51 -14.13 30.38
CA LEU A 61 4.64 -15.06 30.34
C LEU A 61 5.89 -14.41 30.94
N GLU A 62 6.22 -13.18 30.56
CA GLU A 62 7.35 -12.44 31.13
C GLU A 62 7.21 -12.24 32.63
N LYS A 63 6.02 -11.85 33.11
CA LYS A 63 5.76 -11.72 34.55
C LYS A 63 5.96 -13.04 35.30
N ALA A 64 5.46 -14.15 34.75
CA ALA A 64 5.63 -15.46 35.36
C ALA A 64 7.11 -15.89 35.39
N LYS A 65 7.90 -15.56 34.35
CA LYS A 65 9.34 -15.81 34.33
C LYS A 65 10.08 -15.02 35.40
N LEU A 66 9.77 -13.74 35.53
CA LEU A 66 10.35 -12.88 36.58
C LEU A 66 10.00 -13.39 37.98
N GLU A 67 8.76 -13.86 38.18
CA GLU A 67 8.32 -14.48 39.44
C GLU A 67 9.13 -15.76 39.73
N ALA A 68 9.35 -16.62 38.73
CA ALA A 68 10.18 -17.81 38.87
C ALA A 68 11.64 -17.49 39.20
N GLU A 69 12.23 -16.46 38.56
CA GLU A 69 13.60 -15.99 38.83
C GLU A 69 13.75 -15.39 40.24
N ASP A 70 12.75 -14.65 40.71
CA ASP A 70 12.72 -14.11 42.08
C ASP A 70 12.65 -15.25 43.11
N PHE A 71 11.78 -16.23 42.91
CA PHE A 71 11.73 -17.40 43.80
C PHE A 71 13.00 -18.25 43.73
N ASP A 72 13.63 -18.39 42.56
CA ASP A 72 14.94 -19.05 42.44
C ASP A 72 16.03 -18.34 43.27
N SER A 73 16.03 -17.01 43.24
CA SER A 73 16.94 -16.19 44.05
C SER A 73 16.67 -16.36 45.54
N LYS A 74 15.39 -16.42 45.95
CA LYS A 74 14.97 -16.69 47.34
C LYS A 74 15.35 -18.09 47.81
N VAL A 75 15.23 -19.11 46.95
CA VAL A 75 15.70 -20.48 47.24
C VAL A 75 17.20 -20.45 47.52
N LYS A 76 18.00 -19.85 46.63
CA LYS A 76 19.46 -19.74 46.79
C LYS A 76 19.84 -19.03 48.09
N LEU A 77 19.11 -17.98 48.46
CA LEU A 77 19.35 -17.24 49.70
C LEU A 77 19.01 -18.09 50.95
N ALA A 78 17.87 -18.77 50.95
CA ALA A 78 17.45 -19.62 52.07
C ALA A 78 18.40 -20.81 52.28
N VAL A 79 18.88 -21.43 51.19
CA VAL A 79 19.90 -22.50 51.24
C VAL A 79 21.22 -21.98 51.82
N LYS A 80 21.69 -20.81 51.38
CA LYS A 80 22.90 -20.19 51.94
C LYS A 80 22.77 -19.87 53.44
N ALA A 81 21.56 -19.54 53.89
CA ALA A 81 21.26 -19.28 55.29
C ALA A 81 21.03 -20.57 56.13
N GLY A 82 21.11 -21.77 55.52
CA GLY A 82 20.87 -23.04 56.21
C GLY A 82 19.42 -23.25 56.65
N ASN A 83 18.46 -22.52 56.07
CA ASN A 83 17.05 -22.63 56.42
C ASN A 83 16.30 -23.48 55.38
N ASP A 84 16.34 -24.79 55.58
CA ASP A 84 15.77 -25.79 54.66
C ASP A 84 14.25 -25.70 54.54
N GLU A 85 13.52 -25.33 55.60
CA GLU A 85 12.07 -25.15 55.53
C GLU A 85 11.69 -23.97 54.63
N LEU A 86 12.41 -22.85 54.75
CA LEU A 86 12.19 -21.68 53.92
C LEU A 86 12.60 -21.95 52.46
N ALA A 87 13.69 -22.69 52.24
CA ALA A 87 14.13 -23.11 50.92
C ALA A 87 13.07 -23.99 50.23
N LYS A 88 12.49 -24.96 50.95
CA LYS A 88 11.42 -25.82 50.41
C LYS A 88 10.18 -25.02 50.02
N LYS A 89 9.72 -24.08 50.88
CA LYS A 89 8.58 -23.21 50.57
C LYS A 89 8.83 -22.33 49.35
N ALA A 90 10.01 -21.72 49.24
CA ALA A 90 10.38 -20.92 48.08
C ALA A 90 10.47 -21.77 46.80
N LEU A 91 10.98 -23.01 46.91
CA LEU A 91 11.09 -23.94 45.79
C LEU A 91 9.71 -24.39 45.29
N GLU A 92 8.76 -24.65 46.19
CA GLU A 92 7.39 -24.98 45.82
C GLU A 92 6.74 -23.85 45.00
N ARG A 93 6.91 -22.60 45.44
CA ARG A 93 6.44 -21.41 44.70
C ARG A 93 7.11 -21.25 43.35
N LYS A 94 8.43 -21.49 43.27
CA LYS A 94 9.15 -21.52 42.00
C LYS A 94 8.55 -22.55 41.04
N LEU A 95 8.32 -23.78 41.51
CA LEU A 95 7.75 -24.85 40.70
C LEU A 95 6.33 -24.52 40.20
N GLU A 96 5.52 -23.83 41.01
CA GLU A 96 4.23 -23.30 40.56
C GLU A 96 4.38 -22.24 39.46
N ALA A 97 5.31 -21.31 39.62
CA ALA A 97 5.61 -20.27 38.63
C ALA A 97 6.16 -20.87 37.33
N ASP A 98 7.04 -21.88 37.41
CA ASP A 98 7.58 -22.60 36.26
C ASP A 98 6.48 -23.34 35.47
N LYS A 99 5.57 -24.04 36.17
CA LYS A 99 4.39 -24.67 35.53
C LYS A 99 3.50 -23.64 34.83
N ARG A 100 3.31 -22.48 35.45
CA ARG A 100 2.57 -21.37 34.84
C ARG A 100 3.28 -20.83 33.60
N CYS A 101 4.60 -20.69 33.64
CA CYS A 101 5.42 -20.32 32.49
C CYS A 101 5.26 -21.31 31.34
N GLU A 102 5.34 -22.62 31.60
CA GLU A 102 5.19 -23.64 30.57
C GLU A 102 3.80 -23.59 29.92
N SER A 103 2.74 -23.43 30.72
CA SER A 103 1.38 -23.30 30.20
C SER A 103 1.21 -22.04 29.36
N LEU A 104 1.69 -20.89 29.83
CA LEU A 104 1.61 -19.62 29.10
C LEU A 104 2.47 -19.65 27.83
N LYS A 105 3.61 -20.35 27.85
CA LYS A 105 4.48 -20.49 26.68
C LYS A 105 3.78 -21.25 25.57
N LYS A 106 3.13 -22.38 25.87
CA LYS A 106 2.32 -23.11 24.88
C LYS A 106 1.22 -22.22 24.29
N SER A 107 0.49 -21.49 25.13
CA SER A 107 -0.54 -20.56 24.66
C SER A 107 0.03 -19.42 23.81
N TYR A 108 1.21 -18.91 24.16
CA TYR A 108 1.92 -17.89 23.39
C TYR A 108 2.33 -18.43 22.02
N ASP A 109 2.95 -19.61 21.97
CA ASP A 109 3.42 -20.22 20.71
C ASP A 109 2.25 -20.45 19.73
N ASP A 110 1.13 -20.98 20.23
CA ASP A 110 -0.10 -21.17 19.45
C ASP A 110 -0.67 -19.83 18.92
N ALA A 111 -0.70 -18.80 19.78
CA ALA A 111 -1.22 -17.49 19.41
C ALA A 111 -0.29 -16.76 18.43
N ALA A 112 1.03 -16.88 18.62
CA ALA A 112 2.06 -16.31 17.76
C ALA A 112 2.03 -16.94 16.36
N GLN A 113 1.81 -18.25 16.26
CA GLN A 113 1.65 -18.91 14.97
C GLN A 113 0.42 -18.40 14.21
N LYS A 114 -0.73 -18.24 14.90
CA LYS A 114 -1.94 -17.67 14.29
C LYS A 114 -1.71 -16.22 13.85
N ALA A 115 -1.06 -15.41 14.68
CA ALA A 115 -0.72 -14.03 14.34
C ALA A 115 0.21 -13.95 13.13
N LYS A 116 1.18 -14.86 12.99
CA LYS A 116 2.04 -14.93 11.81
C LYS A 116 1.24 -15.19 10.54
N ILE A 117 0.36 -16.19 10.55
CA ILE A 117 -0.51 -16.51 9.39
C ILE A 117 -1.35 -15.29 8.99
N ILE A 118 -1.88 -14.56 9.97
CA ILE A 118 -2.68 -13.36 9.73
C ILE A 118 -1.83 -12.25 9.11
N LYS A 119 -0.64 -11.99 9.64
CA LYS A 119 0.30 -11.01 9.06
C LYS A 119 0.67 -11.35 7.62
N ASP A 120 0.94 -12.63 7.34
CA ASP A 120 1.27 -13.09 5.99
C ASP A 120 0.09 -12.86 5.03
N LYS A 121 -1.15 -13.19 5.45
CA LYS A 121 -2.36 -12.94 4.65
C LYS A 121 -2.61 -11.45 4.40
N LEU A 122 -2.39 -10.59 5.39
CA LEU A 122 -2.51 -9.13 5.24
C LEU A 122 -1.51 -8.61 4.21
N ARG A 123 -0.25 -9.06 4.30
CA ARG A 123 0.79 -8.69 3.32
C ARG A 123 0.41 -9.14 1.91
N THR A 124 -0.06 -10.37 1.75
CA THR A 124 -0.52 -10.86 0.44
C THR A 124 -1.67 -10.00 -0.11
N LEU A 125 -2.61 -9.58 0.74
CA LEU A 125 -3.70 -8.70 0.31
C LEU A 125 -3.19 -7.32 -0.13
N GLU A 126 -2.22 -6.75 0.59
CA GLU A 126 -1.55 -5.49 0.21
C GLU A 126 -0.80 -5.60 -1.13
N GLU A 127 -0.10 -6.70 -1.35
CA GLU A 127 0.57 -7.00 -2.63
C GLU A 127 -0.45 -7.12 -3.77
N GLU A 128 -1.57 -7.81 -3.57
CA GLU A 128 -2.62 -7.95 -4.58
C GLU A 128 -3.32 -6.62 -4.89
N ILE A 129 -3.54 -5.76 -3.89
CA ILE A 129 -4.03 -4.38 -4.12
C ILE A 129 -3.05 -3.62 -5.01
N THR A 130 -1.75 -3.70 -4.70
CA THR A 130 -0.70 -3.01 -5.45
C THR A 130 -0.66 -3.49 -6.91
N LYS A 131 -0.70 -4.81 -7.13
CA LYS A 131 -0.78 -5.38 -8.49
C LYS A 131 -2.03 -4.95 -9.23
N THR A 132 -3.18 -4.91 -8.54
CA THR A 132 -4.45 -4.49 -9.15
C THR A 132 -4.42 -3.02 -9.54
N ARG A 133 -3.80 -2.15 -8.75
CA ARG A 133 -3.57 -0.74 -9.09
C ARG A 133 -2.70 -0.59 -10.33
N SER A 134 -1.57 -1.29 -10.38
CA SER A 134 -0.69 -1.27 -11.57
C SER A 134 -1.42 -1.77 -12.82
N TYR A 135 -2.20 -2.84 -12.70
CA TYR A 135 -3.03 -3.35 -13.80
C TYR A 135 -4.09 -2.33 -14.25
N ARG A 136 -4.71 -1.61 -13.30
CA ARG A 136 -5.67 -0.54 -13.58
C ARG A 136 -5.00 0.60 -14.34
N ASP A 137 -3.83 1.03 -13.93
CA ASP A 137 -3.08 2.11 -14.60
C ASP A 137 -2.70 1.73 -16.04
N GLU A 138 -2.23 0.49 -16.23
CA GLU A 138 -1.95 -0.07 -17.55
C GLU A 138 -3.21 -0.16 -18.43
N ALA A 139 -4.32 -0.68 -17.86
CA ALA A 139 -5.59 -0.78 -18.54
C ALA A 139 -6.13 0.60 -18.95
N ALA A 140 -5.99 1.61 -18.09
CA ALA A 140 -6.42 2.98 -18.38
C ALA A 140 -5.63 3.59 -19.54
N ALA A 141 -4.30 3.40 -19.57
CA ALA A 141 -3.47 3.86 -20.69
C ALA A 141 -3.88 3.19 -22.02
N ARG A 142 -4.10 1.87 -21.99
CA ARG A 142 -4.55 1.10 -23.17
C ARG A 142 -5.95 1.53 -23.63
N PHE A 143 -6.88 1.74 -22.70
CA PHE A 143 -8.23 2.18 -22.99
C PHE A 143 -8.24 3.57 -23.63
N ASN A 144 -7.47 4.52 -23.08
CA ASN A 144 -7.32 5.87 -23.65
C ASN A 144 -6.73 5.84 -25.07
N ASN A 145 -5.73 4.99 -25.32
CA ASN A 145 -5.15 4.82 -26.66
C ASN A 145 -6.15 4.19 -27.64
N ALA A 146 -6.93 3.21 -27.20
CA ALA A 146 -7.96 2.57 -28.02
C ALA A 146 -9.09 3.54 -28.38
N GLU A 147 -9.57 4.33 -27.41
CA GLU A 147 -10.57 5.40 -27.63
C GLU A 147 -10.04 6.49 -28.57
N ALA A 148 -8.78 6.91 -28.41
CA ALA A 148 -8.16 7.86 -29.34
C ALA A 148 -8.09 7.29 -30.77
N THR A 149 -7.71 6.01 -30.91
CA THR A 149 -7.63 5.32 -32.22
C THR A 149 -9.02 5.16 -32.84
N LYS A 150 -10.02 4.77 -32.05
CA LYS A 150 -11.42 4.68 -32.48
C LYS A 150 -11.94 6.03 -32.98
N LYS A 151 -11.69 7.11 -32.23
CA LYS A 151 -12.10 8.47 -32.60
C LYS A 151 -11.43 8.95 -33.88
N VAL A 152 -10.14 8.64 -34.08
CA VAL A 152 -9.44 8.92 -35.36
C VAL A 152 -10.06 8.12 -36.50
N ASN A 153 -10.30 6.83 -36.31
CA ASN A 153 -10.91 5.97 -37.33
C ASN A 153 -12.36 6.36 -37.66
N GLU A 154 -13.14 6.82 -36.68
CA GLU A 154 -14.48 7.37 -36.91
C GLU A 154 -14.43 8.67 -37.70
N VAL A 155 -13.47 9.56 -37.42
CA VAL A 155 -13.25 10.76 -38.24
C VAL A 155 -12.86 10.38 -39.67
N LEU A 156 -11.94 9.43 -39.85
CA LEU A 156 -11.52 8.96 -41.17
C LEU A 156 -12.63 8.21 -41.91
N SER A 157 -13.42 7.39 -41.22
CA SER A 157 -14.55 6.66 -41.82
C SER A 157 -15.70 7.59 -42.18
N ASN A 158 -15.94 8.65 -41.39
CA ASN A 158 -16.85 9.73 -41.76
C ASN A 158 -16.33 10.57 -42.94
N VAL A 159 -15.02 10.55 -43.22
CA VAL A 159 -14.43 11.13 -44.43
C VAL A 159 -14.67 10.21 -45.65
N ASP A 160 -14.61 8.89 -45.49
CA ASP A 160 -14.79 7.92 -46.58
C ASP A 160 -16.27 7.58 -46.93
N ALA A 161 -17.23 7.75 -46.00
CA ALA A 161 -18.62 7.29 -46.17
C ALA A 161 -19.56 8.20 -47.01
N GLY A 162 -19.05 9.26 -47.64
CA GLY A 162 -19.70 9.90 -48.78
C GLY A 162 -20.28 11.31 -48.57
N SER A 163 -19.89 12.19 -49.50
CA SER A 163 -20.60 13.39 -49.94
C SER A 163 -21.02 14.41 -48.86
N ASN A 164 -20.06 15.18 -48.36
CA ASN A 164 -20.23 16.63 -48.31
C ASN A 164 -18.87 17.30 -48.29
N SER A 165 -18.69 18.32 -49.13
CA SER A 165 -17.45 19.10 -49.25
C SER A 165 -17.02 19.65 -47.89
N ILE A 166 -16.08 18.97 -47.23
CA ILE A 166 -15.28 19.60 -46.19
C ILE A 166 -14.30 20.49 -46.95
N ASN A 167 -14.54 21.80 -46.94
CA ASN A 167 -13.56 22.75 -47.46
C ASN A 167 -12.25 22.52 -46.72
N ILE A 168 -11.19 22.30 -47.49
CA ILE A 168 -9.83 22.12 -46.97
C ILE A 168 -9.47 23.27 -46.01
N ASP A 169 -9.98 24.48 -46.24
CA ASP A 169 -9.87 25.66 -45.37
C ASP A 169 -10.40 25.48 -43.93
N ASP A 170 -11.39 24.61 -43.69
CA ASP A 170 -11.91 24.35 -42.33
C ASP A 170 -11.08 23.31 -41.58
N ILE A 171 -10.41 22.41 -42.32
CA ILE A 171 -9.41 21.50 -41.78
C ILE A 171 -8.13 22.28 -41.50
N GLU A 172 -7.69 23.12 -42.43
CA GLU A 172 -6.51 23.99 -42.29
C GLU A 172 -6.70 24.95 -41.11
N ARG A 173 -7.88 25.58 -40.94
CA ARG A 173 -8.18 26.38 -39.74
C ARG A 173 -8.28 25.58 -38.43
N LYS A 174 -8.66 24.30 -38.47
CA LYS A 174 -8.66 23.43 -37.27
C LYS A 174 -7.26 22.93 -36.93
N ILE A 175 -6.44 22.67 -37.94
CA ILE A 175 -5.02 22.32 -37.81
C ILE A 175 -4.28 23.54 -37.31
N GLU A 176 -4.41 24.72 -37.93
CA GLU A 176 -3.86 25.99 -37.44
C GLU A 176 -4.35 26.32 -36.02
N ARG A 177 -5.63 26.10 -35.67
CA ARG A 177 -6.09 26.29 -34.29
C ARG A 177 -5.45 25.31 -33.32
N LYS A 178 -5.20 24.06 -33.73
CA LYS A 178 -4.55 23.05 -32.88
C LYS A 178 -3.04 23.22 -32.83
N GLU A 179 -2.40 23.67 -33.90
CA GLU A 179 -0.99 24.04 -33.99
C GLU A 179 -0.74 25.31 -33.20
N ALA A 180 -1.60 26.33 -33.28
CA ALA A 180 -1.56 27.51 -32.40
C ALA A 180 -1.90 27.17 -30.94
N MET A 181 -2.74 26.16 -30.67
CA MET A 181 -2.94 25.67 -29.30
C MET A 181 -1.74 24.87 -28.79
N ALA A 182 -1.07 24.10 -29.65
CA ALA A 182 0.11 23.30 -29.32
C ALA A 182 1.38 24.15 -29.24
N GLU A 183 1.51 25.20 -30.06
CA GLU A 183 2.51 26.27 -29.94
C GLU A 183 2.18 27.16 -28.74
N GLY A 184 0.92 27.49 -28.46
CA GLY A 184 0.54 28.20 -27.24
C GLY A 184 0.72 27.39 -25.95
N LEU A 185 0.58 26.06 -26.00
CA LEU A 185 0.92 25.14 -24.90
C LEU A 185 2.41 24.78 -24.87
N GLY A 186 3.11 24.91 -26.01
CA GLY A 186 4.57 24.79 -26.15
C GLY A 186 5.30 26.03 -25.62
N ASP A 187 4.74 27.21 -25.84
CA ASP A 187 5.12 28.48 -25.21
C ASP A 187 4.86 28.45 -23.69
N LEU A 188 3.92 27.62 -23.23
CA LEU A 188 3.72 27.35 -21.81
C LEU A 188 4.54 26.17 -21.29
N ARG A 189 5.31 25.47 -22.14
CA ARG A 189 6.06 24.28 -21.69
C ARG A 189 7.29 23.91 -22.52
N VAL A 190 8.24 24.84 -22.70
CA VAL A 190 9.71 24.59 -22.66
C VAL A 190 10.41 25.90 -22.24
N GLU A 191 10.63 26.07 -20.94
CA GLU A 191 11.95 26.18 -20.28
C GLU A 191 12.81 27.42 -20.64
N ASP A 192 12.82 28.43 -19.76
CA ASP A 192 14.04 28.88 -19.07
C ASP A 192 13.75 30.06 -18.10
N SER A 193 14.11 29.89 -16.82
CA SER A 193 14.85 30.87 -15.99
C SER A 193 14.42 31.13 -14.53
N LEU A 194 13.34 30.55 -13.98
CA LEU A 194 13.06 30.76 -12.53
C LEU A 194 14.01 29.95 -11.61
N ASP A 195 14.31 28.70 -11.94
CA ASP A 195 15.26 27.90 -11.15
C ASP A 195 16.72 28.37 -11.34
N LYS A 196 17.08 28.89 -12.53
CA LYS A 196 18.36 29.56 -12.79
C LYS A 196 18.50 30.94 -12.11
N GLU A 197 17.38 31.63 -11.82
CA GLU A 197 17.38 32.90 -11.06
C GLU A 197 17.56 32.67 -9.55
N PHE A 198 17.09 31.54 -9.02
CA PHE A 198 17.32 31.19 -7.61
C PHE A 198 18.73 30.64 -7.35
N GLU A 199 19.35 29.95 -8.31
CA GLU A 199 20.76 29.53 -8.21
C GLU A 199 21.72 30.73 -8.18
N LYS A 200 21.43 31.78 -8.97
CA LYS A 200 22.17 33.05 -8.97
C LYS A 200 22.03 33.90 -7.70
N LEU A 201 21.02 33.64 -6.87
CA LEU A 201 20.83 34.32 -5.59
C LEU A 201 21.59 33.65 -4.43
N ASN A 202 22.11 32.43 -4.61
CA ASN A 202 22.92 31.73 -3.61
C ASN A 202 24.42 31.64 -3.94
N GLU A 203 24.85 32.09 -5.11
CA GLU A 203 26.25 32.05 -5.56
C GLU A 203 27.00 33.38 -5.41
N VAL A 204 26.55 34.26 -4.51
CA VAL A 204 27.36 35.39 -4.03
C VAL A 204 27.52 35.28 -2.52
N ASN A 205 28.46 34.42 -2.07
CA ASN A 205 29.26 34.64 -0.85
C ASN A 205 30.34 33.57 -0.54
N LEU A 206 30.91 32.86 -1.53
CA LEU A 206 32.05 31.96 -1.27
C LEU A 206 33.36 32.44 -1.89
N ASP A 207 33.33 33.07 -3.06
CA ASP A 207 34.53 33.64 -3.68
C ASP A 207 34.96 35.00 -3.07
N ASP A 208 34.01 35.79 -2.55
CA ASP A 208 34.32 37.05 -1.84
C ASP A 208 34.97 36.82 -0.46
N GLU A 209 34.72 35.67 0.19
CA GLU A 209 35.39 35.29 1.45
C GLU A 209 36.76 34.64 1.22
N LEU A 210 36.96 33.93 0.11
CA LEU A 210 38.25 33.34 -0.26
C LEU A 210 39.28 34.38 -0.72
N ALA A 211 38.83 35.48 -1.34
CA ALA A 211 39.69 36.60 -1.70
C ALA A 211 40.23 37.35 -0.47
N LYS A 212 39.47 37.44 0.63
CA LYS A 212 39.92 38.06 1.89
C LYS A 212 41.00 37.25 2.61
N TYR A 213 40.99 35.91 2.51
CA TYR A 213 42.02 35.07 3.11
C TYR A 213 43.33 34.99 2.30
N LYS A 214 43.27 35.15 0.96
CA LYS A 214 44.49 35.11 0.11
C LYS A 214 45.26 36.44 0.07
N ASN A 215 44.61 37.57 0.31
CA ASN A 215 45.27 38.88 0.31
C ASN A 215 45.88 39.32 1.65
N ASN A 216 45.75 38.52 2.73
CA ASN A 216 46.38 38.83 4.02
C ASN A 216 47.47 37.83 4.42
N SER A 217 48.01 37.09 3.44
CA SER A 217 49.13 36.14 3.61
C SER A 217 50.34 36.49 2.72
N LYS A 218 50.57 37.79 2.52
CA LYS A 218 51.86 38.34 2.10
C LYS A 218 52.18 39.57 2.93
#